data_AF-E6X5H2-F1
#
_entry.id   AF-E6X5H2-F1
#
_cell.length_a   1.000
_cell.length_b   1.000
_cell.length_c   1.000
_cell.angle_alpha   90.00
_cell.angle_beta   90.00
_cell.angle_gamma   90.00
#
_symmetry.space_group_name_H-M   'P 1'
#
loop_
_entity.id
_entity.type
_entity.pdbx_description
1 polymer ?
#
loop_
_entity_poly.entity_id
_entity_poly.type
_entity_poly.pdbx_seq_one_letter_code
_entity_poly.pdbx_strand_id
1 'polypeptide(L)'
;MSKIKSLIFFILFLPFSAFAEYNGHQIKFSIEFKDGSEIIGYNFLSSIYQKDKSISYTAFLENNYQLILRKQSNDLIGEFTYFQNRIKYDYSDDEGAKKIIYTLTDKKEVDKNNIEKIKIIELTDQSYAIGISTKHAWEDRLWMKKKPVEKYSIGGTFCSYHIYIHNKNDKTDRIIKVLKEISIRFEEEIKEQKVIIENPDGTNYYQVEEKTNKIEQIIDPKISKELQNFSDEKVVIITMCSC
;
A
#
# COMPACT_ATOMS: atom_id res chain seq x y z
N MET A 1 43.74 -5.13 30.82
CA MET A 1 42.30 -4.73 30.69
C MET A 1 41.64 -5.68 29.70
N SER A 2 40.60 -6.38 30.14
CA SER A 2 40.19 -7.67 29.56
C SER A 2 39.54 -7.54 28.18
N LYS A 3 39.88 -8.49 27.29
CA LYS A 3 39.27 -8.68 25.95
C LYS A 3 37.73 -8.78 25.98
N ILE A 4 37.16 -9.03 27.16
CA ILE A 4 35.72 -9.07 27.42
C ILE A 4 35.06 -7.70 27.25
N LYS A 5 35.77 -6.58 27.54
CA LYS A 5 35.19 -5.23 27.39
C LYS A 5 35.04 -4.79 25.92
N SER A 6 35.84 -5.35 25.01
CA SER A 6 35.76 -5.00 23.58
C SER A 6 34.65 -5.74 22.83
N LEU A 7 34.21 -6.90 23.33
CA LEU A 7 33.14 -7.70 22.71
C LEU A 7 31.74 -7.09 22.95
N ILE A 8 31.53 -6.47 24.12
CA ILE A 8 30.25 -5.84 24.48
C ILE A 8 29.98 -4.61 23.61
N PHE A 9 31.03 -3.90 23.18
CA PHE A 9 30.88 -2.72 22.32
C PHE A 9 30.43 -3.08 20.90
N PHE A 10 30.79 -4.27 20.39
CA PHE A 10 30.40 -4.70 19.04
C PHE A 10 28.93 -5.16 18.95
N ILE A 11 28.35 -5.64 20.05
CA ILE A 11 26.94 -6.07 20.11
C ILE A 11 26.00 -4.86 20.18
N LEU A 12 26.45 -3.73 20.76
CA LEU A 12 25.69 -2.47 20.85
C LEU A 12 25.61 -1.70 19.52
N PHE A 13 26.44 -2.04 18.53
CA PHE A 13 26.41 -1.46 17.18
C PHE A 13 25.75 -2.36 16.14
N LEU A 14 25.14 -3.49 16.55
CA LEU A 14 24.20 -4.15 15.65
C LEU A 14 23.04 -3.17 15.45
N PRO A 15 22.80 -2.70 14.20
CA PRO A 15 21.60 -1.95 13.93
C PRO A 15 20.46 -2.91 14.25
N PHE A 16 19.78 -2.69 15.36
CA PHE A 16 18.42 -3.13 15.51
C PHE A 16 17.63 -2.31 14.51
N SER A 17 17.74 -2.70 13.23
CA SER A 17 16.76 -2.38 12.22
C SER A 17 15.49 -3.05 12.72
N ALA A 18 14.74 -2.35 13.55
CA ALA A 18 13.34 -2.61 13.73
C ALA A 18 12.74 -2.35 12.35
N PHE A 19 12.77 -3.37 11.48
CA PHE A 19 11.95 -3.38 10.29
C PHE A 19 10.53 -3.29 10.84
N ALA A 20 9.91 -2.12 10.72
CA ALA A 20 8.47 -2.06 10.75
C ALA A 20 8.02 -3.05 9.68
N GLU A 21 7.50 -4.20 10.12
CA GLU A 21 7.14 -5.28 9.23
C GLU A 21 5.88 -4.84 8.49
N TYR A 22 6.07 -4.16 7.37
CA TYR A 22 5.02 -3.84 6.41
C TYR A 22 4.59 -5.10 5.65
N ASN A 23 4.47 -6.24 6.33
CA ASN A 23 4.31 -7.55 5.71
C ASN A 23 2.83 -7.80 5.38
N GLY A 24 2.55 -7.99 4.09
CA GLY A 24 1.26 -8.43 3.59
C GLY A 24 1.43 -9.47 2.49
N HIS A 25 0.35 -10.17 2.16
CA HIS A 25 0.38 -11.23 1.16
C HIS A 25 -0.77 -11.08 0.18
N GLN A 26 -0.45 -11.13 -1.11
CA GLN A 26 -1.42 -11.40 -2.16
C GLN A 26 -1.59 -12.91 -2.28
N ILE A 27 -2.81 -13.38 -2.07
CA ILE A 27 -3.13 -14.80 -1.96
C ILE A 27 -3.98 -15.21 -3.17
N LYS A 28 -3.56 -16.25 -3.86
CA LYS A 28 -4.41 -17.02 -4.79
C LYS A 28 -4.73 -18.35 -4.12
N PHE A 29 -5.99 -18.72 -4.12
CA PHE A 29 -6.45 -19.95 -3.48
C PHE A 29 -7.60 -20.58 -4.26
N SER A 30 -7.88 -21.84 -3.98
CA SER A 30 -9.13 -22.47 -4.37
C SER A 30 -10.03 -22.70 -3.16
N ILE A 31 -11.33 -22.59 -3.39
CA ILE A 31 -12.39 -22.96 -2.43
C ILE A 31 -13.06 -24.19 -3.00
N GLU A 32 -12.97 -25.30 -2.27
CA GLU A 32 -13.75 -26.51 -2.55
C GLU A 32 -15.01 -26.48 -1.70
N PHE A 33 -16.16 -26.69 -2.34
CA PHE A 33 -17.45 -26.74 -1.70
C PHE A 33 -17.88 -28.17 -1.38
N LYS A 34 -18.82 -28.32 -0.46
CA LYS A 34 -19.38 -29.62 -0.04
C LYS A 34 -20.07 -30.41 -1.15
N ASP A 35 -20.50 -29.74 -2.22
CA ASP A 35 -21.05 -30.38 -3.41
C ASP A 35 -19.96 -30.87 -4.39
N GLY A 36 -18.68 -30.66 -4.06
CA GLY A 36 -17.53 -31.02 -4.87
C GLY A 36 -17.16 -29.98 -5.92
N SER A 37 -17.90 -28.87 -6.05
CA SER A 37 -17.51 -27.78 -6.94
C SER A 37 -16.31 -27.00 -6.40
N GLU A 38 -15.52 -26.41 -7.29
CA GLU A 38 -14.32 -25.65 -6.93
C GLU A 38 -14.31 -24.30 -7.66
N ILE A 39 -13.90 -23.26 -6.94
CA ILE A 39 -13.67 -21.93 -7.52
C ILE A 39 -12.28 -21.41 -7.17
N ILE A 40 -11.73 -20.54 -8.02
CA ILE A 40 -10.50 -19.81 -7.75
C ILE A 40 -10.84 -18.43 -7.20
N GLY A 41 -10.22 -18.09 -6.07
CA GLY A 41 -10.37 -16.81 -5.43
C GLY A 41 -9.02 -16.12 -5.17
N TYR A 42 -9.11 -14.82 -4.97
CA TYR A 42 -8.00 -13.97 -4.58
C TYR A 42 -8.38 -13.14 -3.36
N ASN A 43 -7.41 -12.87 -2.49
CA ASN A 43 -7.52 -11.88 -1.42
C ASN A 43 -6.15 -11.31 -1.10
N PHE A 44 -6.15 -10.18 -0.41
CA PHE A 44 -4.98 -9.62 0.24
C PHE A 44 -5.04 -9.94 1.73
N LEU A 45 -3.89 -10.11 2.38
CA LEU A 45 -3.79 -10.40 3.80
C LEU A 45 -2.70 -9.57 4.45
N SER A 46 -3.09 -8.52 5.19
CA SER A 46 -2.15 -7.71 5.96
C SER A 46 -1.80 -8.38 7.29
N SER A 47 -0.50 -8.45 7.60
CA SER A 47 0.07 -8.63 8.94
C SER A 47 -0.62 -9.70 9.82
N ILE A 48 -0.48 -10.98 9.46
CA ILE A 48 -0.92 -12.08 10.32
C ILE A 48 0.26 -12.74 11.02
N TYR A 49 0.17 -12.77 12.35
CA TYR A 49 1.12 -13.45 13.22
C TYR A 49 0.77 -14.93 13.36
N GLN A 50 1.63 -15.80 12.86
CA GLN A 50 1.58 -17.24 13.13
C GLN A 50 2.32 -17.54 14.44
N LYS A 51 1.56 -17.82 15.50
CA LYS A 51 2.13 -18.16 16.81
C LYS A 51 2.83 -19.52 16.83
N ASP A 52 2.18 -20.53 16.25
CA ASP A 52 2.72 -21.88 16.18
C ASP A 52 3.56 -22.07 14.92
N LYS A 53 4.88 -22.14 15.09
CA LYS A 53 5.84 -22.31 13.99
C LYS A 53 6.11 -23.78 13.63
N SER A 54 5.39 -24.73 14.22
CA SER A 54 5.55 -26.17 13.93
C SER A 54 4.93 -26.59 12.59
N ILE A 55 3.96 -25.82 12.09
CA ILE A 55 3.35 -26.01 10.76
C ILE A 55 3.83 -24.93 9.79
N SER A 56 3.78 -25.22 8.48
CA SER A 56 4.10 -24.20 7.47
C SER A 56 3.08 -23.06 7.49
N TYR A 57 3.48 -21.86 7.08
CA TYR A 57 2.58 -20.71 6.98
C TYR A 57 1.38 -21.00 6.05
N THR A 58 1.62 -21.71 4.96
CA THR A 58 0.57 -22.19 4.05
C THR A 58 -0.44 -23.09 4.77
N ALA A 59 0.03 -24.12 5.47
CA ALA A 59 -0.85 -25.02 6.21
C ALA A 59 -1.59 -24.30 7.34
N PHE A 60 -0.94 -23.34 8.00
CA PHE A 60 -1.57 -22.46 8.97
C PHE A 60 -2.74 -21.68 8.35
N LEU A 61 -2.54 -21.05 7.18
CA LEU A 61 -3.60 -20.30 6.50
C LEU A 61 -4.73 -21.20 5.98
N GLU A 62 -4.42 -22.38 5.45
CA GLU A 62 -5.42 -23.37 5.01
C GLU A 62 -6.29 -23.86 6.18
N ASN A 63 -5.66 -24.15 7.33
CA ASN A 63 -6.37 -24.54 8.55
C ASN A 63 -7.16 -23.39 9.19
N ASN A 64 -6.83 -22.14 8.85
CA ASN A 64 -7.45 -20.93 9.39
C ASN A 64 -8.03 -20.06 8.26
N TYR A 65 -8.64 -20.68 7.25
CA TYR A 65 -9.06 -20.02 6.02
C TYR A 65 -10.01 -18.82 6.21
N GLN A 66 -10.69 -18.76 7.37
CA GLN A 66 -11.52 -17.63 7.75
C GLN A 66 -10.73 -16.31 7.80
N LEU A 67 -9.43 -16.37 8.13
CA LEU A 67 -8.53 -15.22 8.11
C LEU A 67 -8.31 -14.68 6.69
N ILE A 68 -8.34 -15.55 5.69
CA ILE A 68 -8.20 -15.17 4.28
C ILE A 68 -9.49 -14.52 3.77
N LEU A 69 -10.65 -15.04 4.20
CA LEU A 69 -11.96 -14.65 3.67
C LEU A 69 -12.63 -13.48 4.42
N ARG A 70 -12.16 -13.11 5.61
CA ARG A 70 -12.75 -12.01 6.40
C ARG A 70 -12.66 -10.67 5.65
N LYS A 71 -13.70 -9.85 5.79
CA LYS A 71 -13.71 -8.46 5.32
C LYS A 71 -12.64 -7.64 6.06
N GLN A 72 -11.59 -7.21 5.36
CA GLN A 72 -10.47 -6.50 6.00
C GLN A 72 -10.74 -5.05 6.38
N SER A 73 -11.75 -4.43 5.78
CA SER A 73 -12.02 -3.00 5.99
C SER A 73 -12.95 -2.71 7.16
N ASN A 74 -13.78 -3.67 7.57
CA ASN A 74 -14.66 -3.53 8.72
C ASN A 74 -14.57 -4.85 9.48
N ASP A 75 -14.13 -4.85 10.75
CA ASP A 75 -14.11 -6.00 11.67
C ASP A 75 -15.52 -6.56 12.00
N LEU A 76 -16.49 -6.37 11.11
CA LEU A 76 -17.81 -6.96 11.17
C LEU A 76 -17.68 -8.46 10.86
N ILE A 77 -17.82 -9.24 11.93
CA ILE A 77 -17.96 -10.68 11.91
C ILE A 77 -19.20 -11.03 11.07
N GLY A 78 -19.04 -11.79 9.99
CA GLY A 78 -20.16 -12.42 9.28
C GLY A 78 -20.06 -12.51 7.77
N GLU A 79 -19.37 -11.58 7.11
CA GLU A 79 -19.25 -11.59 5.64
C GLU A 79 -17.91 -12.22 5.19
N PHE A 80 -18.00 -13.45 4.67
CA PHE A 80 -16.88 -14.13 4.02
C PHE A 80 -16.86 -13.75 2.54
N THR A 81 -15.73 -13.22 2.08
CA THR A 81 -15.61 -12.66 0.75
C THR A 81 -14.31 -13.06 0.07
N TYR A 82 -14.35 -13.13 -1.26
CA TYR A 82 -13.18 -13.30 -2.11
C TYR A 82 -13.31 -12.39 -3.34
N PHE A 83 -12.22 -12.17 -4.03
CA PHE A 83 -12.23 -11.51 -5.34
C PHE A 83 -12.07 -12.56 -6.42
N GLN A 84 -12.92 -12.49 -7.44
CA GLN A 84 -12.85 -13.43 -8.56
C GLN A 84 -11.62 -13.17 -9.43
N ASN A 85 -11.14 -11.93 -9.47
CA ASN A 85 -10.09 -11.50 -10.36
C ASN A 85 -8.98 -10.74 -9.60
N ARG A 86 -7.75 -10.90 -10.09
CA ARG A 86 -6.56 -10.16 -9.63
C ARG A 86 -5.84 -9.59 -10.84
N ILE A 87 -5.68 -8.28 -10.89
CA ILE A 87 -4.93 -7.60 -11.93
C ILE A 87 -3.50 -7.40 -11.43
N LYS A 88 -2.55 -7.91 -12.21
CA LYS A 88 -1.13 -7.66 -12.03
C LYS A 88 -0.74 -6.39 -12.82
N TYR A 89 -0.06 -5.47 -12.16
CA TYR A 89 0.51 -4.28 -12.80
C TYR A 89 2.04 -4.27 -12.62
N ASP A 90 2.74 -4.33 -13.75
CA ASP A 90 4.20 -4.17 -13.79
C ASP A 90 4.54 -2.68 -13.94
N TYR A 91 5.37 -2.15 -13.05
CA TYR A 91 5.77 -0.74 -13.06
C TYR A 91 7.28 -0.60 -12.84
N SER A 92 7.78 0.63 -13.02
CA SER A 92 9.13 1.00 -12.60
C SER A 92 9.00 2.07 -11.53
N ASP A 93 9.69 1.87 -10.41
CA ASP A 93 9.84 2.89 -9.39
C ASP A 93 10.72 4.05 -9.89
N ASP A 94 10.95 5.03 -9.02
CA ASP A 94 11.68 6.26 -9.35
C ASP A 94 13.17 5.98 -9.64
N GLU A 95 13.71 4.86 -9.16
CA GLU A 95 15.06 4.36 -9.47
C GLU A 95 15.11 3.52 -10.76
N GLY A 96 13.96 3.29 -11.39
CA GLY A 96 13.82 2.52 -12.62
C GLY A 96 13.80 1.00 -12.41
N ALA A 97 13.81 0.52 -11.17
CA ALA A 97 13.72 -0.90 -10.87
C ALA A 97 12.31 -1.40 -11.19
N LYS A 98 12.24 -2.58 -11.84
CA LYS A 98 10.96 -3.20 -12.18
C LYS A 98 10.32 -3.78 -10.92
N LYS A 99 9.08 -3.38 -10.67
CA LYS A 99 8.27 -3.81 -9.53
C LYS A 99 6.92 -4.33 -10.03
N ILE A 100 6.25 -5.09 -9.18
CA ILE A 100 4.93 -5.63 -9.42
C ILE A 100 4.04 -5.19 -8.28
N ILE A 101 2.82 -4.80 -8.62
CA ILE A 101 1.75 -4.58 -7.66
C ILE A 101 0.48 -5.24 -8.16
N TYR A 102 -0.35 -5.71 -7.23
CA TYR A 102 -1.63 -6.32 -7.55
C TYR A 102 -2.79 -5.47 -7.06
N THR A 103 -3.90 -5.51 -7.79
CA THR A 103 -5.20 -5.04 -7.33
C THR A 103 -6.25 -6.13 -7.55
N LEU A 104 -7.28 -6.13 -6.72
CA LEU A 104 -8.31 -7.17 -6.67
C LEU A 104 -9.63 -6.60 -7.20
N THR A 105 -10.32 -7.35 -8.05
CA THR A 105 -11.57 -6.91 -8.68
C THR A 105 -12.65 -7.99 -8.58
N ASP A 106 -13.91 -7.57 -8.76
CA ASP A 106 -15.07 -8.48 -8.76
C ASP A 106 -15.23 -9.22 -7.44
N LYS A 107 -15.45 -8.44 -6.37
CA LYS A 107 -15.72 -8.97 -5.05
C LYS A 107 -16.99 -9.83 -5.05
N LYS A 108 -16.92 -11.00 -4.41
CA LYS A 108 -18.01 -11.96 -4.22
C LYS A 108 -18.11 -12.36 -2.76
N GLU A 109 -19.31 -12.72 -2.37
CA GLU A 109 -19.60 -13.34 -1.07
C GLU A 109 -19.58 -14.86 -1.21
N VAL A 110 -19.26 -15.54 -0.12
CA VAL A 110 -19.28 -17.00 -0.03
C VAL A 110 -19.89 -17.42 1.29
N ASP A 111 -20.82 -18.39 1.27
CA ASP A 111 -21.34 -18.97 2.49
C ASP A 111 -20.31 -19.94 3.08
N LYS A 112 -19.78 -19.62 4.25
CA LYS A 112 -18.82 -20.47 4.97
C LYS A 112 -19.35 -21.88 5.21
N ASN A 113 -20.67 -22.06 5.36
CA ASN A 113 -21.25 -23.34 5.70
C ASN A 113 -21.18 -24.33 4.54
N ASN A 114 -20.99 -23.83 3.31
CA ASN A 114 -20.86 -24.65 2.11
C ASN A 114 -19.39 -24.96 1.76
N ILE A 115 -18.43 -24.31 2.42
CA ILE A 115 -17.00 -24.55 2.19
C ILE A 115 -16.61 -25.87 2.86
N GLU A 116 -16.01 -26.76 2.08
CA GLU A 116 -15.37 -27.98 2.57
C GLU A 116 -13.93 -27.69 2.99
N LYS A 117 -13.15 -27.07 2.10
CA LYS A 117 -11.76 -26.67 2.39
C LYS A 117 -11.29 -25.54 1.48
N ILE A 118 -10.21 -24.87 1.90
CA ILE A 118 -9.45 -23.94 1.08
C ILE A 118 -8.04 -24.47 0.88
N LYS A 119 -7.53 -24.34 -0.34
CA LYS A 119 -6.15 -24.66 -0.69
C LYS A 119 -5.45 -23.42 -1.20
N ILE A 120 -4.28 -23.12 -0.65
CA ILE A 120 -3.45 -22.02 -1.13
C ILE A 120 -2.69 -22.47 -2.38
N ILE A 121 -2.81 -21.69 -3.44
CA ILE A 121 -2.14 -21.94 -4.73
C ILE A 121 -0.89 -21.06 -4.86
N GLU A 122 -0.98 -19.81 -4.40
CA GLU A 122 0.10 -18.82 -4.49
C GLU A 122 0.06 -17.87 -3.29
N LEU A 123 1.23 -17.59 -2.73
CA LEU A 123 1.45 -16.51 -1.78
C LEU A 123 2.54 -15.61 -2.36
N THR A 124 2.22 -14.34 -2.55
CA THR A 124 3.17 -13.33 -3.01
C THR A 124 3.26 -12.23 -1.96
N ASP A 125 4.45 -12.00 -1.43
CA ASP A 125 4.72 -10.93 -0.46
C ASP A 125 4.48 -9.57 -1.13
N GLN A 126 3.68 -8.73 -0.48
CA GLN A 126 3.43 -7.36 -0.90
C GLN A 126 3.18 -6.49 0.33
N SER A 127 3.82 -5.32 0.37
CA SER A 127 3.65 -4.40 1.48
C SER A 127 2.19 -3.94 1.63
N TYR A 128 1.66 -3.95 2.86
CA TYR A 128 0.32 -3.38 3.13
C TYR A 128 0.31 -1.85 2.99
N ALA A 129 1.48 -1.22 3.09
CA ALA A 129 1.67 0.21 2.90
C ALA A 129 1.70 0.63 1.42
N ILE A 130 1.70 -0.34 0.49
CA ILE A 130 1.79 -0.09 -0.95
C ILE A 130 0.57 -0.67 -1.68
N GLY A 131 -0.20 0.21 -2.32
CA GLY A 131 -1.45 -0.16 -2.98
C GLY A 131 -1.72 0.62 -4.27
N ILE A 132 -2.66 0.13 -5.09
CA ILE A 132 -3.23 0.92 -6.19
C ILE A 132 -4.42 1.70 -5.63
N SER A 133 -4.40 3.04 -5.71
CA SER A 133 -5.47 3.89 -5.20
C SER A 133 -6.59 4.18 -6.21
N THR A 134 -6.34 3.93 -7.50
CA THR A 134 -7.37 4.00 -8.54
C THR A 134 -8.21 2.71 -8.56
N LYS A 135 -9.52 2.86 -8.79
CA LYS A 135 -10.42 1.73 -8.99
C LYS A 135 -10.25 1.19 -10.41
N HIS A 136 -10.27 -0.13 -10.55
CA HIS A 136 -10.13 -0.81 -11.83
C HIS A 136 -11.15 -1.94 -11.96
N ALA A 137 -11.64 -2.14 -13.17
CA ALA A 137 -12.43 -3.29 -13.57
C ALA A 137 -11.54 -4.35 -14.24
N TRP A 138 -12.02 -5.58 -14.35
CA TRP A 138 -11.23 -6.68 -14.93
C TRP A 138 -10.75 -6.39 -16.36
N GLU A 139 -11.56 -5.67 -17.15
CA GLU A 139 -11.27 -5.28 -18.53
C GLU A 139 -10.05 -4.35 -18.62
N ASP A 140 -9.76 -3.60 -17.56
CA ASP A 140 -8.65 -2.65 -17.53
C ASP A 140 -7.28 -3.32 -17.64
N ARG A 141 -7.20 -4.60 -17.27
CA ARG A 141 -5.99 -5.44 -17.40
C ARG A 141 -5.36 -5.39 -18.79
N LEU A 142 -6.16 -5.13 -19.83
CA LEU A 142 -5.69 -5.11 -21.21
C LEU A 142 -4.88 -3.84 -21.51
N TRP A 143 -5.37 -2.68 -21.07
CA TRP A 143 -4.65 -1.43 -21.28
C TRP A 143 -3.56 -1.21 -20.22
N MET A 144 -3.74 -1.70 -18.99
CA MET A 144 -2.75 -1.60 -17.92
C MET A 144 -1.42 -2.30 -18.23
N LYS A 145 -1.40 -3.27 -19.16
CA LYS A 145 -0.16 -3.91 -19.65
C LYS A 145 0.65 -3.05 -20.61
N LYS A 146 0.06 -1.98 -21.16
CA LYS A 146 0.77 -1.07 -22.06
C LYS A 146 1.72 -0.20 -21.26
N LYS A 147 2.75 0.33 -21.90
CA LYS A 147 3.65 1.27 -21.24
C LYS A 147 2.88 2.58 -21.00
N PRO A 148 2.95 3.19 -19.80
CA PRO A 148 2.39 4.51 -19.58
C PRO A 148 3.07 5.54 -20.47
N VAL A 149 2.30 6.52 -20.95
CA VAL A 149 2.78 7.63 -21.78
C VAL A 149 3.53 8.66 -20.95
N GLU A 150 3.11 8.87 -19.71
CA GLU A 150 3.74 9.79 -18.77
C GLU A 150 3.74 9.22 -17.35
N LYS A 151 4.70 9.68 -16.55
CA LYS A 151 4.87 9.29 -15.15
C LYS A 151 5.12 10.54 -14.31
N TYR A 152 4.53 10.58 -13.13
CA TYR A 152 4.73 11.64 -12.15
C TYR A 152 4.90 11.03 -10.76
N SER A 153 5.68 11.68 -9.91
CA SER A 153 5.82 11.33 -8.49
C SER A 153 5.45 12.58 -7.69
N ILE A 154 4.50 12.44 -6.77
CA ILE A 154 3.97 13.51 -5.92
C ILE A 154 3.96 12.98 -4.49
N GLY A 155 4.55 13.72 -3.55
CA GLY A 155 4.63 13.34 -2.14
C GLY A 155 3.96 14.35 -1.23
N GLY A 156 3.31 13.84 -0.18
CA GLY A 156 3.01 14.59 1.04
C GLY A 156 3.96 14.20 2.16
N THR A 157 3.50 14.33 3.40
CA THR A 157 4.32 14.01 4.58
C THR A 157 4.34 12.51 4.83
N PHE A 158 3.18 11.86 4.76
CA PHE A 158 3.03 10.45 5.12
C PHE A 158 2.91 9.53 3.91
N CYS A 159 2.48 10.05 2.76
CA CYS A 159 2.26 9.25 1.56
C CYS A 159 2.95 9.83 0.33
N SER A 160 3.52 8.95 -0.50
CA SER A 160 3.92 9.26 -1.87
C SER A 160 3.01 8.58 -2.88
N TYR A 161 2.88 9.21 -4.04
CA TYR A 161 1.97 8.83 -5.11
C TYR A 161 2.72 8.80 -6.44
N HIS A 162 2.87 7.61 -7.00
CA HIS A 162 3.46 7.39 -8.32
C HIS A 162 2.33 7.22 -9.32
N ILE A 163 2.18 8.21 -10.20
CA ILE A 163 1.07 8.36 -11.12
C ILE A 163 1.53 7.92 -12.51
N TYR A 164 0.90 6.88 -13.05
CA TYR A 164 1.19 6.33 -14.37
C TYR A 164 0.03 6.59 -15.32
N ILE A 165 0.20 7.52 -16.25
CA ILE A 165 -0.84 7.90 -17.21
C ILE A 165 -0.73 6.99 -18.44
N HIS A 166 -1.79 6.26 -18.77
CA HIS A 166 -1.86 5.42 -19.98
C HIS A 166 -2.64 6.07 -21.11
N ASN A 167 -3.51 7.03 -20.80
CA ASN A 167 -4.21 7.87 -21.77
C ASN A 167 -4.18 9.32 -21.32
N LYS A 168 -3.48 10.17 -22.05
CA LYS A 168 -3.32 11.60 -21.74
C LYS A 168 -4.44 12.41 -22.40
N ASN A 169 -4.98 13.38 -21.67
CA ASN A 169 -5.95 14.36 -22.16
C ASN A 169 -5.92 15.65 -21.32
N ASP A 170 -6.74 16.63 -21.68
CA ASP A 170 -6.82 17.92 -20.97
C ASP A 170 -7.23 17.80 -19.49
N LYS A 171 -8.00 16.76 -19.12
CA LYS A 171 -8.38 16.52 -17.72
C LYS A 171 -7.17 16.00 -16.94
N THR A 172 -6.43 15.01 -17.46
CA THR A 172 -5.21 14.53 -16.81
C THR A 172 -4.19 15.65 -16.64
N ASP A 173 -4.01 16.51 -17.65
CA ASP A 173 -3.04 17.61 -17.61
C ASP A 173 -3.39 18.66 -16.55
N ARG A 174 -4.67 19.00 -16.42
CA ARG A 174 -5.15 19.92 -15.38
C ARG A 174 -4.94 19.36 -13.98
N ILE A 175 -5.27 18.09 -13.75
CA ILE A 175 -5.10 17.44 -12.44
C ILE A 175 -3.61 17.41 -12.06
N ILE A 176 -2.73 16.99 -12.98
CA ILE A 176 -1.27 16.99 -12.75
C ILE A 176 -0.74 18.40 -12.45
N LYS A 177 -1.23 19.42 -13.16
CA LYS A 177 -0.83 20.80 -12.89
C LYS A 177 -1.20 21.23 -11.46
N VAL A 178 -2.42 20.95 -11.02
CA VAL A 178 -2.87 21.26 -9.66
C VAL A 178 -2.04 20.51 -8.61
N LEU A 179 -1.76 19.23 -8.82
CA LEU A 179 -0.92 18.43 -7.92
C LEU A 179 0.50 19.00 -7.79
N LYS A 180 1.11 19.43 -8.91
CA LYS A 180 2.43 20.08 -8.88
C LYS A 180 2.41 21.40 -8.12
N GLU A 181 1.37 22.22 -8.32
CA GLU A 181 1.20 23.48 -7.59
C GLU A 181 1.03 23.24 -6.08
N ILE A 182 0.30 22.19 -5.69
CA ILE A 182 0.16 21.77 -4.30
C ILE A 182 1.52 21.39 -3.70
N SER A 183 2.32 20.56 -4.40
CA SER A 183 3.65 20.14 -3.92
C SER A 183 4.62 21.31 -3.81
N ILE A 184 4.68 22.19 -4.82
CA ILE A 184 5.57 23.37 -4.80
C ILE A 184 5.24 24.26 -3.59
N ARG A 185 3.95 24.55 -3.37
CA ARG A 185 3.54 25.39 -2.23
C ARG A 185 3.89 24.74 -0.89
N PHE A 186 3.70 23.43 -0.77
CA PHE A 186 4.06 22.70 0.44
C PHE A 186 5.57 22.80 0.72
N GLU A 187 6.42 22.58 -0.28
CA GLU A 187 7.87 22.71 -0.14
C GLU A 187 8.29 24.13 0.24
N GLU A 188 7.67 25.15 -0.34
CA GLU A 188 7.89 26.56 0.00
C GLU A 188 7.52 26.85 1.46
N GLU A 189 6.30 26.48 1.88
CA GLU A 189 5.81 26.72 3.25
C GLU A 189 6.68 26.01 4.30
N ILE A 190 7.11 24.76 4.05
CA ILE A 190 8.01 24.01 4.94
C ILE A 190 9.40 24.65 4.99
N LYS A 191 9.94 25.09 3.86
CA LYS A 191 11.26 25.74 3.80
C LYS A 191 11.26 27.05 4.56
N GLU A 192 10.20 27.86 4.45
CA GLU A 192 10.05 29.10 5.22
C GLU A 192 10.06 28.83 6.73
N GLN A 193 9.37 27.78 7.20
CA GLN A 193 9.40 27.40 8.61
C GLN A 193 10.81 26.97 9.06
N LYS A 194 11.53 26.17 8.26
CA LYS A 194 12.90 25.72 8.58
C LYS A 194 13.90 26.87 8.76
N VAL A 195 13.83 27.90 7.92
CA VAL A 195 14.70 29.09 8.02
C VAL A 195 14.50 29.85 9.35
N ILE A 196 13.27 29.86 9.87
CA ILE A 196 12.97 30.48 11.17
C ILE A 196 13.57 29.66 12.32
N ILE A 197 13.53 28.33 12.24
CA ILE A 197 14.11 27.44 13.27
C ILE A 197 15.64 27.58 13.35
N GLU A 198 16.32 27.80 12.22
CA GLU A 198 17.77 27.96 12.17
C GLU A 198 18.27 29.26 12.85
N ASN A 199 17.37 30.22 13.16
CA ASN A 199 17.68 31.46 13.85
C ASN A 199 16.73 31.74 15.05
N PRO A 200 16.67 30.87 16.08
CA PRO A 200 15.59 30.93 17.05
C PRO A 200 15.88 31.90 18.20
N ASP A 201 14.98 32.86 18.43
CA ASP A 201 14.70 33.39 19.75
C ASP A 201 13.75 32.40 20.48
N GLY A 202 14.09 31.95 21.69
CA GLY A 202 13.56 30.72 22.31
C GLY A 202 12.03 30.56 22.48
N THR A 203 11.22 31.54 22.12
CA THR A 203 9.73 31.46 22.09
C THR A 203 9.17 31.05 20.72
N ASN A 204 9.97 31.16 19.66
CA ASN A 204 9.56 30.99 18.27
C ASN A 204 9.50 29.50 17.85
N TYR A 205 10.34 28.66 18.46
CA TYR A 205 10.45 27.23 18.12
C TYR A 205 9.10 26.50 18.17
N TYR A 206 8.37 26.61 19.30
CA TYR A 206 7.09 25.90 19.46
C TYR A 206 6.01 26.40 18.49
N GLN A 207 6.01 27.70 18.16
CA GLN A 207 5.04 28.26 17.21
C GLN A 207 5.33 27.78 15.78
N VAL A 208 6.61 27.66 15.42
CA VAL A 208 7.03 27.16 14.12
C VAL A 208 6.79 25.65 14.01
N GLU A 209 7.02 24.89 15.08
CA GLU A 209 6.69 23.46 15.15
C GLU A 209 5.18 23.24 14.98
N GLU A 210 4.34 24.00 15.68
CA GLU A 210 2.88 23.93 15.54
C GLU A 210 2.42 24.25 14.10
N LYS A 211 3.01 25.26 13.47
CA LYS A 211 2.71 25.61 12.07
C LYS A 211 3.17 24.53 11.11
N THR A 212 4.37 24.00 11.29
CA THR A 212 4.91 22.91 10.46
C THR A 212 4.00 21.68 10.55
N ASN A 213 3.64 21.26 11.75
CA ASN A 213 2.71 20.15 11.98
C ASN A 213 1.35 20.38 11.30
N LYS A 214 0.82 21.61 11.33
CA LYS A 214 -0.43 21.96 10.63
C LYS A 214 -0.29 21.85 9.11
N ILE A 215 0.83 22.28 8.53
CA ILE A 215 1.11 22.18 7.09
C ILE A 215 1.22 20.69 6.69
N GLU A 216 1.94 19.90 7.48
CA GLU A 216 2.12 18.46 7.26
C GLU A 216 0.81 17.67 7.42
N GLN A 217 -0.07 18.04 8.35
CA GLN A 217 -1.37 17.37 8.53
C GLN A 217 -2.34 17.60 7.37
N ILE A 218 -2.21 18.71 6.62
CA ILE A 218 -3.16 19.07 5.57
C ILE A 218 -2.70 18.66 4.16
N ILE A 219 -1.41 18.36 3.95
CA ILE A 219 -0.89 18.10 2.61
C ILE A 219 -1.41 16.77 2.04
N ASP A 220 -1.33 15.68 2.79
CA ASP A 220 -1.78 14.35 2.32
C ASP A 220 -3.30 14.34 2.02
N PRO A 221 -4.19 14.90 2.86
CA PRO A 221 -5.61 15.04 2.50
C PRO A 221 -5.86 15.89 1.25
N LYS A 222 -5.10 16.97 1.03
CA LYS A 222 -5.23 17.82 -0.17
C LYS A 222 -4.84 17.05 -1.43
N ILE A 223 -3.70 16.35 -1.41
CA ILE A 223 -3.25 15.52 -2.53
C ILE A 223 -4.26 14.41 -2.79
N SER A 224 -4.67 13.67 -1.75
CA SER A 224 -5.65 12.58 -1.86
C SER A 224 -6.97 13.04 -2.48
N LYS A 225 -7.47 14.23 -2.10
CA LYS A 225 -8.67 14.81 -2.69
C LYS A 225 -8.52 15.09 -4.18
N GLU A 226 -7.38 15.65 -4.61
CA GLU A 226 -7.14 15.93 -6.01
C GLU A 226 -6.96 14.65 -6.84
N LEU A 227 -6.33 13.62 -6.29
CA LEU A 227 -6.16 12.32 -6.95
C LEU A 227 -7.51 11.64 -7.28
N GLN A 228 -8.58 11.92 -6.52
CA GLN A 228 -9.92 11.39 -6.83
C GLN A 228 -10.46 11.90 -8.17
N ASN A 229 -9.97 13.04 -8.67
CA ASN A 229 -10.39 13.59 -9.96
C ASN A 229 -9.91 12.73 -11.14
N PHE A 230 -8.98 11.80 -10.95
CA PHE A 230 -8.62 10.78 -11.93
C PHE A 230 -9.68 9.68 -12.08
N SER A 231 -10.82 9.75 -11.39
CA SER A 231 -11.95 8.84 -11.64
C SER A 231 -12.24 8.77 -13.13
N ASP A 232 -12.38 7.54 -13.63
CA ASP A 232 -12.69 7.17 -15.02
C ASP A 232 -11.56 7.44 -16.05
N GLU A 233 -10.40 7.93 -15.61
CA GLU A 233 -9.22 8.05 -16.46
C GLU A 233 -8.43 6.73 -16.52
N LYS A 234 -7.73 6.49 -17.64
CA LYS A 234 -6.78 5.36 -17.76
C LYS A 234 -5.46 5.74 -17.09
N VAL A 235 -5.50 5.79 -15.77
CA VAL A 235 -4.38 6.15 -14.90
C VAL A 235 -4.26 5.08 -13.83
N VAL A 236 -3.03 4.71 -13.49
CA VAL A 236 -2.74 3.87 -12.32
C VAL A 236 -2.00 4.73 -11.32
N ILE A 237 -2.55 4.87 -10.11
CA ILE A 237 -1.88 5.56 -9.01
C ILE A 237 -1.40 4.52 -8.00
N ILE A 238 -0.09 4.40 -7.84
CA ILE A 238 0.51 3.60 -6.79
C ILE A 238 0.78 4.51 -5.61
N THR A 239 0.20 4.18 -4.46
CA THR A 239 0.38 4.91 -3.21
C THR A 239 1.29 4.11 -2.30
N MET A 240 2.26 4.80 -1.69
CA MET A 240 3.13 4.26 -0.66
C MET A 240 3.02 5.14 0.57
N CYS A 241 2.57 4.60 1.72
CA CYS A 241 2.44 5.39 2.94
C CYS A 241 3.33 4.84 4.06
N SER A 242 3.94 5.71 4.85
CA SER A 242 4.61 5.35 6.10
C SER A 242 3.67 5.52 7.29
N CYS A 243 3.81 4.64 8.29
CA CYS A 243 3.15 4.77 9.59
C CYS A 243 4.01 5.57 10.58
#